data_AF-A0A6C0C5V8-F1
#
_entry.id   AF-A0A6C0C5V8-F1
#
_cell.length_a   1.000
_cell.length_b   1.000
_cell.length_c   1.000
_cell.angle_alpha   90.00
_cell.angle_beta   90.00
_cell.angle_gamma   90.00
#
_symmetry.space_group_name_H-M   'P 1'
#
loop_
_entity.id
_entity.type
_entity.pdbx_description
1 polymer ?
#
loop_
_entity_poly.entity_id
_entity_poly.type
_entity_poly.pdbx_seq_one_letter_code
_entity_poly.pdbx_strand_id
1 'polypeptide(L)'
;MTILTYILRRVVEKSKYPIFNVCPMYFFSDTPDKFQNIKNEIVENDFFIDKQKRIYLELFAQAQKHYYSLSKLAKIWKDNRLSYYNNDVDLCLSPLSSYPESQKVTLIHFNKKYIFRLTDFMNIWLSGLTKNIRFLPDPRYPINPYINKPFRKYHLYIVYFKLINSTFMIPSLIQYFFKVSFNIAKFELMQYPLLKDHAIKNYLQAEDDRTLFLDIIHMVESFKIELDYVYIDPRMPPVVIKEIVCTMKPFLHDFLMGSLSCNPLIRELSRTTALNGLRCFFNRFSLYGTQSYHGVSGDSTYLTDDMTDDMTDDMTEDVEYNESTNIVI
;
A
#
# COMPACT_ATOMS: atom_id res chain seq x y z
N MET A 1 40.25 3.39 6.78
CA MET A 1 40.72 3.72 5.42
C MET A 1 39.72 3.20 4.40
N THR A 2 38.85 4.08 3.90
CA THR A 2 37.87 3.73 2.85
C THR A 2 38.56 3.25 1.57
N ILE A 3 37.96 2.32 0.82
CA ILE A 3 38.50 1.86 -0.49
C ILE A 3 38.77 3.04 -1.43
N LEU A 4 37.91 4.07 -1.37
CA LEU A 4 38.07 5.30 -2.14
C LEU A 4 39.39 6.03 -1.83
N THR A 5 39.72 6.20 -0.54
CA THR A 5 41.00 6.82 -0.12
C THR A 5 42.22 6.05 -0.58
N TYR A 6 42.15 4.71 -0.65
CA TYR A 6 43.24 3.89 -1.18
C TYR A 6 43.42 4.06 -2.69
N ILE A 7 42.32 4.02 -3.44
CA ILE A 7 42.32 4.23 -4.91
C ILE A 7 42.88 5.61 -5.24
N LEU A 8 42.43 6.64 -4.51
CA LEU A 8 42.86 8.01 -4.72
C LEU A 8 44.35 8.19 -4.47
N ARG A 9 44.87 7.63 -3.38
CA ARG A 9 46.32 7.61 -3.10
C ARG A 9 47.10 6.98 -4.26
N ARG A 10 46.63 5.86 -4.80
CA ARG A 10 47.29 5.19 -5.94
C ARG A 10 47.23 6.00 -7.24
N VAL A 11 46.15 6.74 -7.48
CA VAL A 11 46.01 7.62 -8.65
C VAL A 11 46.97 8.82 -8.53
N VAL A 12 47.07 9.41 -7.34
CA VAL A 12 47.99 10.52 -7.04
C VAL A 12 49.45 10.08 -7.16
N GLU A 13 49.83 8.95 -6.55
CA GLU A 13 51.19 8.36 -6.61
C GLU A 13 51.66 8.10 -8.06
N LYS A 14 50.74 7.78 -8.98
CA LYS A 14 51.06 7.50 -10.39
C LYS A 14 50.93 8.72 -11.31
N SER A 15 50.47 9.85 -10.78
CA SER A 15 50.29 11.05 -11.58
C SER A 15 51.65 11.67 -11.95
N LYS A 16 51.73 12.32 -13.12
CA LYS A 16 52.96 13.00 -13.58
C LYS A 16 53.18 14.35 -12.93
N TYR A 17 52.22 14.81 -12.13
CA TYR A 17 52.24 16.13 -11.53
C TYR A 17 53.03 16.05 -10.23
N PRO A 18 53.97 16.99 -9.98
CA PRO A 18 54.54 17.19 -8.65
C PRO A 18 53.44 17.81 -7.80
N ILE A 19 52.48 16.98 -7.38
CA ILE A 19 51.37 17.43 -6.55
C ILE A 19 52.01 17.80 -5.23
N PHE A 20 52.08 19.12 -4.99
CA PHE A 20 52.51 19.69 -3.74
C PHE A 20 51.80 18.99 -2.58
N ASN A 21 52.51 18.86 -1.46
CA ASN A 21 52.17 18.19 -0.20
C ASN A 21 50.85 18.63 0.49
N VAL A 22 49.88 19.22 -0.22
CA VAL A 22 48.54 19.46 0.29
C VAL A 22 47.74 18.17 0.09
N CYS A 23 47.69 17.40 1.17
CA CYS A 23 47.14 16.05 1.25
C CYS A 23 45.72 16.00 0.63
N PRO A 24 45.54 15.39 -0.57
CA PRO A 24 44.23 15.28 -1.20
C PRO A 24 43.22 14.48 -0.36
N MET A 25 43.67 13.77 0.68
CA MET A 25 42.85 12.90 1.52
C MET A 25 41.69 13.61 2.23
N TYR A 26 41.80 14.91 2.55
CA TYR A 26 40.77 15.62 3.31
C TYR A 26 39.59 16.08 2.45
N PHE A 27 39.79 16.29 1.15
CA PHE A 27 38.76 16.84 0.25
C PHE A 27 37.77 15.80 -0.29
N PHE A 28 38.06 14.51 -0.10
CA PHE A 28 37.30 13.40 -0.69
C PHE A 28 36.71 12.47 0.37
N SER A 29 36.42 13.00 1.55
CA SER A 29 35.63 12.30 2.57
C SER A 29 34.18 12.12 2.08
N ASP A 30 33.57 11.00 2.45
CA ASP A 30 32.17 10.68 2.10
C ASP A 30 31.14 11.52 2.89
N THR A 31 31.59 12.34 3.86
CA THR A 31 30.74 13.16 4.73
C THR A 31 31.20 14.62 4.70
N PRO A 32 30.31 15.61 4.45
CA PRO A 32 28.86 15.49 4.29
C PRO A 32 28.41 15.04 2.87
N ASP A 33 29.12 15.44 1.81
CA ASP A 33 28.94 14.93 0.43
C ASP A 33 30.23 15.20 -0.35
N LYS A 34 30.83 14.16 -0.95
CA LYS A 34 32.08 14.28 -1.72
C LYS A 34 32.00 15.33 -2.83
N PHE A 35 30.83 15.54 -3.42
CA PHE A 35 30.65 16.54 -4.48
C PHE A 35 30.57 17.96 -3.93
N GLN A 36 29.95 18.14 -2.75
CA GLN A 36 29.95 19.42 -2.05
C GLN A 36 31.35 19.78 -1.56
N ASN A 37 32.10 18.82 -1.04
CA ASN A 37 33.49 19.04 -0.60
C ASN A 37 34.38 19.48 -1.76
N ILE A 38 34.26 18.85 -2.93
CA ILE A 38 35.01 19.28 -4.13
C ILE A 38 34.62 20.69 -4.56
N LYS A 39 33.34 21.01 -4.51
CA LYS A 39 32.84 22.33 -4.88
C LYS A 39 33.45 23.41 -3.98
N ASN A 40 33.34 23.23 -2.66
CA ASN A 40 33.78 24.23 -1.69
C ASN A 40 35.31 24.35 -1.63
N GLU A 41 36.02 23.22 -1.62
CA GLU A 41 37.45 23.18 -1.31
C GLU A 41 38.35 23.38 -2.53
N ILE A 42 37.86 23.09 -3.74
CA ILE A 42 38.65 23.11 -4.98
C ILE A 42 38.09 24.13 -5.97
N VAL A 43 36.79 24.08 -6.24
CA VAL A 43 36.18 24.93 -7.30
C VAL A 43 36.07 26.38 -6.82
N GLU A 44 35.51 26.58 -5.63
CA GLU A 44 35.26 27.90 -5.02
C GLU A 44 36.48 28.47 -4.28
N ASN A 45 37.56 27.69 -4.18
CA ASN A 45 38.75 28.11 -3.47
C ASN A 45 39.64 29.01 -4.35
N ASP A 46 39.83 30.25 -3.91
CA ASP A 46 40.63 31.28 -4.61
C ASP A 46 42.15 31.08 -4.48
N PHE A 47 42.61 30.23 -3.56
CA PHE A 47 44.03 29.90 -3.39
C PHE A 47 44.58 29.00 -4.51
N PHE A 48 43.71 28.35 -5.29
CA PHE A 48 44.10 27.51 -6.40
C PHE A 48 44.01 28.24 -7.74
N ILE A 49 45.05 28.12 -8.55
CA ILE A 49 45.04 28.59 -9.95
C ILE A 49 44.18 27.62 -10.78
N ASP A 50 43.51 28.10 -11.82
CA ASP A 50 42.67 27.29 -12.72
C ASP A 50 43.35 26.01 -13.23
N LYS A 51 44.66 26.08 -13.51
CA LYS A 51 45.45 24.91 -13.91
C LYS A 51 45.50 23.85 -12.81
N GLN A 52 45.64 24.24 -11.55
CA GLN A 52 45.63 23.33 -10.40
C GLN A 52 44.22 22.74 -10.19
N LYS A 53 43.17 23.57 -10.29
CA LYS A 53 41.77 23.12 -10.20
C LYS A 53 41.46 22.02 -11.22
N ARG A 54 41.89 22.19 -12.47
CA ARG A 54 41.73 21.17 -13.53
C ARG A 54 42.44 19.86 -13.18
N ILE A 55 43.67 19.93 -12.70
CA ILE A 55 44.44 18.73 -12.31
C ILE A 55 43.71 17.96 -11.19
N TYR A 56 43.21 18.66 -10.16
CA TYR A 56 42.46 18.02 -9.09
C TYR A 56 41.17 17.33 -9.58
N LEU A 57 40.42 17.99 -10.46
CA LEU A 57 39.20 17.42 -11.05
C LEU A 57 39.50 16.20 -11.92
N GLU A 58 40.59 16.22 -12.70
CA GLU A 58 41.03 15.07 -13.49
C GLU A 58 41.40 13.87 -12.61
N LEU A 59 42.16 14.10 -11.54
CA LEU A 59 42.55 13.05 -10.59
C LEU A 59 41.33 12.47 -9.88
N PHE A 60 40.39 13.32 -9.46
CA PHE A 60 39.12 12.88 -8.88
C PHE A 60 38.32 12.02 -9.86
N ALA A 61 38.17 12.47 -11.11
CA ALA A 61 37.44 11.72 -12.14
C ALA A 61 38.08 10.34 -12.39
N GLN A 62 39.41 10.26 -12.44
CA GLN A 62 40.13 8.99 -12.55
C GLN A 62 39.90 8.07 -11.34
N ALA A 63 40.00 8.61 -10.13
CA ALA A 63 39.75 7.85 -8.91
C ALA A 63 38.30 7.33 -8.84
N GLN A 64 37.32 8.18 -9.18
CA GLN A 64 35.91 7.78 -9.28
C GLN A 64 35.71 6.67 -10.33
N LYS A 65 36.32 6.80 -11.51
CA LYS A 65 36.24 5.76 -12.56
C LYS A 65 36.71 4.40 -12.02
N HIS A 66 37.89 4.36 -11.40
CA HIS A 66 38.40 3.12 -10.80
C HIS A 66 37.50 2.58 -9.69
N TYR A 67 37.01 3.45 -8.80
CA TYR A 67 36.08 3.07 -7.74
C TYR A 67 34.79 2.46 -8.29
N TYR A 68 34.15 3.08 -9.29
CA TYR A 68 32.94 2.56 -9.90
C TYR A 68 33.19 1.27 -10.67
N SER A 69 34.33 1.14 -11.37
CA SER A 69 34.70 -0.11 -12.04
C SER A 69 34.88 -1.27 -11.05
N LEU A 70 35.60 -1.05 -9.95
CA LEU A 70 35.78 -2.06 -8.89
C LEU A 70 34.46 -2.37 -8.18
N SER A 71 33.64 -1.36 -7.90
CA SER A 71 32.31 -1.53 -7.31
C SER A 71 31.39 -2.35 -8.21
N LYS A 72 31.44 -2.10 -9.54
CA LYS A 72 30.70 -2.89 -10.53
C LYS A 72 31.18 -4.34 -10.55
N LEU A 73 32.48 -4.58 -10.53
CA LEU A 73 33.05 -5.93 -10.46
C LEU A 73 32.62 -6.65 -9.19
N ALA A 74 32.73 -5.99 -8.03
CA ALA A 74 32.28 -6.54 -6.75
C ALA A 74 30.78 -6.87 -6.77
N LYS A 75 29.95 -6.03 -7.40
CA LYS A 75 28.53 -6.29 -7.60
C LYS A 75 28.28 -7.53 -8.47
N ILE A 76 28.91 -7.61 -9.64
CA ILE A 76 28.80 -8.77 -10.54
C ILE A 76 29.21 -10.06 -9.82
N TRP A 77 30.32 -10.01 -9.08
CA TRP A 77 30.80 -11.17 -8.32
C TRP A 77 29.81 -11.61 -7.23
N LYS A 78 29.23 -10.66 -6.48
CA LYS A 78 28.18 -10.94 -5.48
C LYS A 78 26.93 -11.52 -6.14
N ASP A 79 26.47 -10.90 -7.23
CA ASP A 79 25.30 -11.30 -8.00
C ASP A 79 25.45 -12.72 -8.58
N ASN A 80 26.66 -13.11 -8.98
CA ASN A 80 26.93 -14.46 -9.50
C ASN A 80 26.98 -15.53 -8.41
N ARG A 81 27.30 -15.17 -7.16
CA ARG A 81 27.31 -16.11 -6.02
C ARG A 81 25.95 -16.30 -5.36
N LEU A 82 24.99 -15.44 -5.67
CA LEU A 82 23.63 -15.49 -5.14
C LEU A 82 22.88 -16.68 -5.73
N SER A 83 22.40 -17.57 -4.85
CA SER A 83 21.55 -18.69 -5.24
C SER A 83 20.13 -18.23 -5.55
N TYR A 84 19.48 -18.98 -6.45
CA TYR A 84 18.06 -18.85 -6.69
C TYR A 84 17.28 -19.49 -5.56
N TYR A 85 16.19 -18.84 -5.16
CA TYR A 85 15.18 -19.47 -4.33
C TYR A 85 14.44 -20.52 -5.19
N ASN A 86 14.05 -21.62 -4.56
CA ASN A 86 13.32 -22.69 -5.25
C ASN A 86 11.85 -22.27 -5.44
N ASN A 87 11.56 -21.52 -6.50
CA ASN A 87 10.21 -21.12 -6.88
C ASN A 87 9.94 -21.39 -8.37
N ASP A 88 9.88 -22.66 -8.74
CA ASP A 88 9.68 -23.08 -10.14
C ASP A 88 8.26 -22.82 -10.68
N VAL A 89 7.31 -22.53 -9.79
CA VAL A 89 5.91 -22.25 -10.09
C VAL A 89 5.51 -20.83 -9.65
N ASP A 90 4.54 -20.28 -10.36
CA ASP A 90 3.89 -19.01 -10.04
C ASP A 90 2.93 -19.16 -8.83
N LEU A 91 2.28 -18.07 -8.40
CA LEU A 91 1.37 -18.12 -7.25
C LEU A 91 0.11 -18.95 -7.51
N CYS A 92 -0.20 -19.22 -8.77
CA CYS A 92 -1.31 -20.05 -9.23
C CYS A 92 -0.86 -21.48 -9.56
N LEU A 93 0.34 -21.90 -9.12
CA LEU A 93 0.93 -23.22 -9.33
C LEU A 93 1.23 -23.56 -10.81
N SER A 94 1.26 -22.55 -11.68
CA SER A 94 1.65 -22.71 -13.08
C SER A 94 3.18 -22.63 -13.22
N PRO A 95 3.83 -23.50 -14.02
CA PRO A 95 5.28 -23.47 -14.18
C PRO A 95 5.79 -22.14 -14.75
N LEU A 96 6.78 -21.51 -14.12
CA LEU A 96 7.37 -20.25 -14.61
C LEU A 96 8.09 -20.42 -15.95
N SER A 97 8.48 -21.64 -16.29
CA SER A 97 9.06 -22.00 -17.59
C SER A 97 8.10 -21.80 -18.75
N SER A 98 6.79 -21.84 -18.51
CA SER A 98 5.77 -21.64 -19.55
C SER A 98 5.67 -20.19 -20.02
N TYR A 99 6.18 -19.23 -19.25
CA TYR A 99 6.06 -17.80 -19.54
C TYR A 99 7.31 -17.22 -20.19
N PRO A 100 7.15 -16.27 -21.13
CA PRO A 100 8.27 -15.57 -21.76
C PRO A 100 9.01 -14.68 -20.76
N GLU A 101 10.30 -14.45 -20.99
CA GLU A 101 11.16 -13.64 -20.12
C GLU A 101 10.74 -12.16 -20.02
N SER A 102 9.98 -11.68 -21.00
CA SER A 102 9.34 -10.36 -20.97
C SER A 102 8.33 -10.23 -19.83
N GLN A 103 7.70 -11.34 -19.41
CA GLN A 103 6.67 -11.38 -18.37
C GLN A 103 7.19 -11.78 -17.00
N LYS A 104 8.52 -11.98 -16.87
CA LYS A 104 9.18 -12.37 -15.63
C LYS A 104 10.12 -11.29 -15.14
N VAL A 105 10.31 -11.25 -13.83
CA VAL A 105 11.25 -10.36 -13.16
C VAL A 105 12.02 -11.10 -12.10
N THR A 106 13.34 -10.95 -12.10
CA THR A 106 14.20 -11.49 -11.05
C THR A 106 14.53 -10.40 -10.03
N LEU A 107 14.22 -10.64 -8.77
CA LEU A 107 14.45 -9.72 -7.66
C LEU A 107 15.42 -10.34 -6.65
N ILE A 108 16.43 -9.58 -6.22
CA ILE A 108 17.36 -10.00 -5.16
C ILE A 108 16.83 -9.48 -3.83
N HIS A 109 16.39 -10.39 -2.96
CA HIS A 109 15.85 -10.06 -1.64
C HIS A 109 16.49 -10.96 -0.58
N PHE A 110 17.01 -10.39 0.51
CA PHE A 110 17.67 -11.14 1.60
C PHE A 110 18.67 -12.22 1.12
N ASN A 111 19.60 -11.84 0.24
CA ASN A 111 20.63 -12.71 -0.33
C ASN A 111 20.12 -13.95 -1.08
N LYS A 112 18.93 -13.87 -1.69
CA LYS A 112 18.44 -14.86 -2.64
C LYS A 112 17.79 -14.18 -3.85
N LYS A 113 17.85 -14.82 -5.00
CA LYS A 113 17.15 -14.41 -6.22
C LYS A 113 15.78 -15.07 -6.26
N TYR A 114 14.74 -14.26 -6.44
CA TYR A 114 13.35 -14.70 -6.59
C TYR A 114 12.86 -14.33 -7.97
N ILE A 115 12.26 -15.27 -8.68
CA ILE A 115 11.65 -15.03 -9.98
C ILE A 115 10.15 -14.84 -9.77
N PHE A 116 9.59 -13.73 -10.20
CA PHE A 116 8.16 -13.48 -10.15
C PHE A 116 7.61 -13.29 -11.56
N ARG A 117 6.39 -13.77 -11.78
CA ARG A 117 5.57 -13.30 -12.90
C ARG A 117 5.11 -11.87 -12.62
N LEU A 118 5.12 -11.01 -13.63
CA LEU A 118 4.75 -9.61 -13.48
C LEU A 118 3.32 -9.42 -12.99
N THR A 119 2.38 -10.24 -13.45
CA THR A 119 0.97 -10.22 -13.03
C THR A 119 0.82 -10.54 -11.54
N ASP A 120 1.54 -11.56 -11.08
CA ASP A 120 1.52 -11.98 -9.68
C ASP A 120 2.10 -10.90 -8.79
N PHE A 121 3.21 -10.29 -9.23
CA PHE A 121 3.79 -9.17 -8.51
C PHE A 121 2.83 -7.98 -8.47
N MET A 122 2.13 -7.66 -9.57
CA MET A 122 1.10 -6.60 -9.57
C MET A 122 -0.01 -6.89 -8.57
N ASN A 123 -0.46 -8.14 -8.45
CA ASN A 123 -1.48 -8.54 -7.48
C ASN A 123 -0.98 -8.41 -6.03
N ILE A 124 0.25 -8.88 -5.75
CA ILE A 124 0.90 -8.67 -4.44
C ILE A 124 1.00 -7.17 -4.15
N TRP A 125 1.37 -6.37 -5.14
CA TRP A 125 1.51 -4.93 -5.03
C TRP A 125 0.19 -4.26 -4.71
N LEU A 126 -0.85 -4.54 -5.49
CA LEU A 126 -2.17 -3.98 -5.30
C LEU A 126 -2.74 -4.38 -3.94
N SER A 127 -2.62 -5.66 -3.56
CA SER A 127 -3.07 -6.17 -2.25
C SER A 127 -2.39 -5.46 -1.08
N GLY A 128 -1.09 -5.13 -1.20
CA GLY A 128 -0.39 -4.33 -0.22
C GLY A 128 -0.95 -2.90 -0.12
N LEU A 129 -1.18 -2.25 -1.26
CA LEU A 129 -1.66 -0.87 -1.32
C LEU A 129 -3.14 -0.70 -0.93
N THR A 130 -3.98 -1.70 -1.16
CA THR A 130 -5.41 -1.65 -0.82
C THR A 130 -5.73 -2.25 0.54
N LYS A 131 -4.71 -2.57 1.35
CA LYS A 131 -4.93 -3.06 2.70
C LYS A 131 -5.68 -2.04 3.54
N ASN A 132 -6.59 -2.53 4.39
CA ASN A 132 -7.52 -1.72 5.16
C ASN A 132 -7.84 -2.40 6.50
N ILE A 133 -8.28 -1.58 7.46
CA ILE A 133 -8.85 -2.01 8.75
C ILE A 133 -10.32 -1.61 8.73
N ARG A 134 -11.21 -2.60 8.57
CA ARG A 134 -12.65 -2.36 8.30
C ARG A 134 -12.82 -1.39 7.12
N PHE A 135 -13.28 -0.17 7.37
CA PHE A 135 -13.45 0.86 6.33
C PHE A 135 -12.31 1.86 6.25
N LEU A 136 -11.28 1.76 7.10
CA LEU A 136 -10.16 2.69 7.11
C LEU A 136 -9.03 2.16 6.20
N PRO A 137 -8.60 2.92 5.18
CA PRO A 137 -7.38 2.60 4.44
C PRO A 137 -6.16 2.47 5.35
N ASP A 138 -5.34 1.44 5.13
CA ASP A 138 -4.05 1.24 5.79
C ASP A 138 -3.05 0.68 4.75
N PRO A 139 -2.67 1.47 3.74
CA PRO A 139 -1.82 1.01 2.66
C PRO A 139 -0.44 0.61 3.17
N ARG A 140 0.04 -0.57 2.75
CA ARG A 140 1.35 -1.11 3.15
C ARG A 140 2.23 -1.40 1.96
N TYR A 141 3.54 -1.49 2.20
CA TYR A 141 4.47 -1.95 1.18
C TYR A 141 4.14 -3.40 0.82
N PRO A 142 4.21 -3.79 -0.46
CA PRO A 142 4.05 -5.19 -0.82
C PRO A 142 5.07 -6.06 -0.13
N ILE A 143 4.64 -7.27 0.20
CA ILE A 143 5.41 -8.23 0.97
C ILE A 143 5.81 -9.37 0.05
N ASN A 144 7.05 -9.85 0.18
CA ASN A 144 7.47 -11.06 -0.49
C ASN A 144 6.77 -12.27 0.15
N PRO A 145 5.90 -13.01 -0.57
CA PRO A 145 5.11 -14.11 -0.01
C PRO A 145 5.96 -15.25 0.55
N TYR A 146 7.19 -15.43 0.06
CA TYR A 146 8.06 -16.53 0.48
C TYR A 146 8.78 -16.28 1.82
N ILE A 147 8.94 -15.01 2.22
CA ILE A 147 9.72 -14.66 3.43
C ILE A 147 8.98 -13.70 4.37
N ASN A 148 7.78 -13.25 4.00
CA ASN A 148 6.96 -12.31 4.75
C ASN A 148 7.71 -11.02 5.14
N LYS A 149 8.57 -10.52 4.24
CA LYS A 149 9.28 -9.23 4.41
C LYS A 149 8.90 -8.22 3.33
N PRO A 150 8.76 -6.93 3.67
CA PRO A 150 8.35 -5.89 2.73
C PRO A 150 9.42 -5.64 1.67
N PHE A 151 9.00 -5.41 0.43
CA PHE A 151 9.89 -4.99 -0.64
C PHE A 151 10.35 -3.55 -0.43
N ARG A 152 11.66 -3.33 -0.57
CA ARG A 152 12.28 -2.00 -0.62
C ARG A 152 11.98 -1.27 -1.94
N LYS A 153 12.10 0.07 -1.92
CA LYS A 153 11.84 0.96 -3.08
C LYS A 153 12.57 0.55 -4.36
N TYR A 154 13.82 0.09 -4.27
CA TYR A 154 14.57 -0.31 -5.47
C TYR A 154 13.94 -1.52 -6.19
N HIS A 155 13.33 -2.47 -5.45
CA HIS A 155 12.60 -3.57 -6.07
C HIS A 155 11.40 -3.04 -6.85
N LEU A 156 10.67 -2.10 -6.27
CA LEU A 156 9.49 -1.49 -6.88
C LEU A 156 9.85 -0.75 -8.17
N TYR A 157 10.99 -0.03 -8.20
CA TYR A 157 11.50 0.58 -9.43
C TYR A 157 11.81 -0.46 -10.50
N ILE A 158 12.52 -1.54 -10.14
CA ILE A 158 12.87 -2.62 -11.08
C ILE A 158 11.60 -3.20 -11.72
N VAL A 159 10.59 -3.51 -10.89
CA VAL A 159 9.33 -4.07 -11.39
C VAL A 159 8.57 -3.05 -12.22
N TYR A 160 8.45 -1.81 -11.77
CA TYR A 160 7.69 -0.77 -12.48
C TYR A 160 8.27 -0.49 -13.87
N PHE A 161 9.59 -0.38 -14.01
CA PHE A 161 10.21 -0.21 -15.33
C PHE A 161 10.06 -1.44 -16.21
N LYS A 162 10.06 -2.65 -15.63
CA LYS A 162 9.76 -3.87 -16.37
C LYS A 162 8.31 -3.90 -16.85
N LEU A 163 7.36 -3.41 -16.04
CA LEU A 163 5.94 -3.29 -16.40
C LEU A 163 5.72 -2.29 -17.53
N ILE A 164 6.39 -1.12 -17.51
CA ILE A 164 6.31 -0.14 -18.61
C ILE A 164 6.78 -0.75 -19.93
N ASN A 165 7.83 -1.57 -19.89
CA ASN A 165 8.38 -2.23 -21.07
C ASN A 165 7.56 -3.47 -21.50
N SER A 166 6.52 -3.84 -20.76
CA SER A 166 5.66 -4.98 -21.04
C SER A 166 4.35 -4.52 -21.68
N THR A 167 3.53 -5.48 -22.14
CA THR A 167 2.18 -5.20 -22.67
C THR A 167 1.10 -5.15 -21.59
N PHE A 168 1.46 -5.30 -20.31
CA PHE A 168 0.49 -5.34 -19.22
C PHE A 168 -0.04 -3.94 -18.87
N MET A 169 -1.35 -3.87 -18.63
CA MET A 169 -1.98 -2.68 -18.08
C MET A 169 -1.63 -2.53 -16.61
N ILE A 170 -1.00 -1.41 -16.26
CA ILE A 170 -0.59 -1.13 -14.88
C ILE A 170 -1.80 -0.53 -14.12
N PRO A 171 -2.22 -1.10 -12.98
CA PRO A 171 -3.27 -0.53 -12.15
C PRO A 171 -2.99 0.92 -11.72
N SER A 172 -4.02 1.77 -11.73
CA SER A 172 -3.88 3.21 -11.43
C SER A 172 -3.26 3.47 -10.05
N LEU A 173 -3.62 2.69 -9.02
CA LEU A 173 -3.02 2.82 -7.68
C LEU A 173 -1.50 2.62 -7.69
N ILE A 174 -0.99 1.67 -8.48
CA ILE A 174 0.46 1.45 -8.64
C ILE A 174 1.10 2.65 -9.34
N GLN A 175 0.45 3.19 -10.39
CA GLN A 175 0.94 4.38 -11.08
C GLN A 175 0.99 5.62 -10.16
N TYR A 176 -0.06 5.84 -9.35
CA TYR A 176 -0.08 6.92 -8.37
C TYR A 176 0.99 6.73 -7.30
N PHE A 177 1.21 5.49 -6.83
CA PHE A 177 2.26 5.19 -5.88
C PHE A 177 3.66 5.46 -6.44
N PHE A 178 3.88 5.16 -7.73
CA PHE A 178 5.10 5.53 -8.43
C PHE A 178 5.30 7.05 -8.52
N LYS A 179 4.25 7.81 -8.86
CA LYS A 179 4.30 9.29 -8.95
C LYS A 179 4.75 9.96 -7.66
N VAL A 180 4.43 9.37 -6.50
CA VAL A 180 4.87 9.87 -5.18
C VAL A 180 6.17 9.23 -4.69
N SER A 181 7.00 8.69 -5.60
CA SER A 181 8.31 8.07 -5.29
C SER A 181 8.22 6.95 -4.24
N PHE A 182 7.12 6.17 -4.31
CA PHE A 182 6.81 5.06 -3.41
C PHE A 182 6.82 5.47 -1.93
N ASN A 183 6.36 6.68 -1.62
CA ASN A 183 6.13 7.15 -0.25
C ASN A 183 4.69 6.81 0.17
N ILE A 184 4.54 5.92 1.17
CA ILE A 184 3.22 5.45 1.63
C ILE A 184 2.40 6.57 2.26
N ALA A 185 2.98 7.36 3.17
CA ALA A 185 2.24 8.42 3.85
C ALA A 185 1.70 9.46 2.84
N LYS A 186 2.52 9.85 1.85
CA LYS A 186 2.09 10.75 0.78
C LYS A 186 1.04 10.12 -0.13
N PHE A 187 1.18 8.83 -0.41
CA PHE A 187 0.23 8.08 -1.23
C PHE A 187 -1.14 7.98 -0.56
N GLU A 188 -1.16 7.58 0.71
CA GLU A 188 -2.36 7.46 1.52
C GLU A 188 -3.12 8.78 1.54
N LEU A 189 -2.43 9.89 1.88
CA LEU A 189 -3.05 11.21 1.93
C LEU A 189 -3.60 11.67 0.58
N MET A 190 -2.86 11.45 -0.51
CA MET A 190 -3.27 11.90 -1.84
C MET A 190 -4.35 11.04 -2.49
N GLN A 191 -4.41 9.74 -2.17
CA GLN A 191 -5.31 8.77 -2.79
C GLN A 191 -6.35 8.21 -1.82
N TYR A 192 -6.52 8.85 -0.66
CA TYR A 192 -7.46 8.45 0.38
C TYR A 192 -8.87 8.15 -0.16
N PRO A 193 -9.48 8.99 -1.04
CA PRO A 193 -10.81 8.69 -1.61
C PRO A 193 -10.87 7.34 -2.34
N LEU A 194 -9.90 7.06 -3.20
CA LEU A 194 -9.86 5.80 -3.95
C LEU A 194 -9.59 4.60 -3.03
N LEU A 195 -8.70 4.78 -2.04
CA LEU A 195 -8.43 3.73 -1.07
C LEU A 195 -9.65 3.44 -0.19
N LYS A 196 -10.45 4.47 0.14
CA LYS A 196 -11.69 4.33 0.89
C LYS A 196 -12.71 3.49 0.12
N ASP A 197 -12.88 3.77 -1.17
CA ASP A 197 -13.77 2.98 -2.05
C ASP A 197 -13.28 1.51 -2.15
N HIS A 198 -11.96 1.29 -2.21
CA HIS A 198 -11.38 -0.05 -2.14
C HIS A 198 -11.62 -0.74 -0.80
N ALA A 199 -11.54 -0.01 0.32
CA ALA A 199 -11.79 -0.56 1.65
C ALA A 199 -13.24 -1.07 1.77
N ILE A 200 -14.21 -0.34 1.22
CA ILE A 200 -15.63 -0.77 1.18
C ILE A 200 -15.78 -2.07 0.39
N LYS A 201 -15.13 -2.17 -0.78
CA LYS A 201 -15.16 -3.40 -1.59
C LYS A 201 -14.50 -4.59 -0.88
N ASN A 202 -13.36 -4.35 -0.24
CA ASN A 202 -12.64 -5.38 0.50
C ASN A 202 -13.47 -5.87 1.71
N TYR A 203 -14.13 -4.96 2.42
CA TYR A 203 -15.03 -5.29 3.53
C TYR A 203 -16.12 -6.28 3.08
N LEU A 204 -16.84 -5.95 2.00
CA LEU A 204 -17.89 -6.82 1.47
C LEU A 204 -17.39 -8.21 1.06
N GLN A 205 -16.13 -8.36 0.68
CA GLN A 205 -15.55 -9.64 0.26
C GLN A 205 -15.03 -10.48 1.43
N ALA A 206 -14.55 -9.84 2.48
CA ALA A 206 -13.82 -10.51 3.55
C ALA A 206 -14.62 -10.66 4.87
N GLU A 207 -15.62 -9.82 5.09
CA GLU A 207 -16.41 -9.84 6.33
C GLU A 207 -17.33 -11.07 6.40
N ASP A 208 -17.71 -11.46 7.61
CA ASP A 208 -18.58 -12.60 7.85
C ASP A 208 -20.05 -12.31 7.49
N ASP A 209 -20.78 -13.37 7.11
CA ASP A 209 -22.17 -13.26 6.68
C ASP A 209 -23.09 -12.69 7.78
N ARG A 210 -22.79 -12.88 9.08
CA ARG A 210 -23.64 -12.36 10.17
C ARG A 210 -23.49 -10.84 10.30
N THR A 211 -22.26 -10.35 10.28
CA THR A 211 -22.00 -8.90 10.31
C THR A 211 -22.59 -8.21 9.08
N LEU A 212 -22.42 -8.78 7.89
CA LEU A 212 -23.04 -8.26 6.67
C LEU A 212 -24.57 -8.27 6.73
N PHE A 213 -25.16 -9.28 7.38
CA PHE A 213 -26.60 -9.35 7.59
C PHE A 213 -27.13 -8.27 8.53
N LEU A 214 -26.42 -7.98 9.61
CA LEU A 214 -26.75 -6.85 10.49
C LEU A 214 -26.66 -5.51 9.74
N ASP A 215 -25.64 -5.34 8.90
CA ASP A 215 -25.52 -4.15 8.05
C ASP A 215 -26.68 -4.04 7.04
N ILE A 216 -27.19 -5.16 6.52
CA ILE A 216 -28.36 -5.21 5.65
C ILE A 216 -29.63 -4.80 6.41
N ILE A 217 -29.83 -5.27 7.64
CA ILE A 217 -30.96 -4.86 8.47
C ILE A 217 -30.90 -3.35 8.70
N HIS A 218 -29.73 -2.83 9.09
CA HIS A 218 -29.51 -1.40 9.29
C HIS A 218 -29.75 -0.59 7.99
N MET A 219 -29.34 -1.11 6.83
CA MET A 219 -29.63 -0.49 5.52
C MET A 219 -31.14 -0.37 5.27
N VAL A 220 -31.90 -1.45 5.50
CA VAL A 220 -33.36 -1.45 5.30
C VAL A 220 -34.04 -0.49 6.29
N GLU A 221 -33.59 -0.51 7.54
CA GLU A 221 -34.09 0.40 8.58
C GLU A 221 -33.79 1.87 8.25
N SER A 222 -32.62 2.16 7.70
CA SER A 222 -32.25 3.52 7.25
C SER A 222 -33.14 4.08 6.15
N PHE A 223 -33.84 3.21 5.40
CA PHE A 223 -34.78 3.58 4.34
C PHE A 223 -36.23 3.19 4.66
N LYS A 224 -36.54 2.98 5.94
CA LYS A 224 -37.84 2.44 6.39
C LYS A 224 -39.04 3.24 5.89
N ILE A 225 -38.93 4.57 5.86
CA ILE A 225 -40.02 5.45 5.38
C ILE A 225 -40.16 5.30 3.87
N GLU A 226 -39.05 5.30 3.14
CA GLU A 226 -39.03 5.25 1.69
C GLU A 226 -39.37 3.85 1.12
N LEU A 227 -39.33 2.81 1.94
CA LEU A 227 -39.64 1.41 1.64
C LEU A 227 -40.95 0.92 2.27
N ASP A 228 -41.87 1.81 2.63
CA ASP A 228 -43.18 1.46 3.18
C ASP A 228 -43.12 0.51 4.39
N TYR A 229 -42.17 0.75 5.30
CA TYR A 229 -41.99 0.02 6.57
C TYR A 229 -41.65 -1.47 6.42
N VAL A 230 -41.03 -1.85 5.30
CA VAL A 230 -40.41 -3.18 5.15
C VAL A 230 -39.36 -3.42 6.23
N TYR A 231 -39.28 -4.66 6.70
CA TYR A 231 -38.28 -5.11 7.67
C TYR A 231 -37.74 -6.50 7.31
N ILE A 232 -36.60 -6.85 7.89
CA ILE A 232 -36.00 -8.19 7.84
C ILE A 232 -35.93 -8.70 9.28
N ASP A 233 -36.46 -9.89 9.56
CA ASP A 233 -36.42 -10.46 10.91
C ASP A 233 -34.96 -10.75 11.31
N PRO A 234 -34.45 -10.22 12.44
CA PRO A 234 -33.09 -10.50 12.89
C PRO A 234 -32.85 -11.97 13.27
N ARG A 235 -33.90 -12.73 13.59
CA ARG A 235 -33.83 -14.10 14.13
C ARG A 235 -33.81 -15.16 13.01
N MET A 236 -33.14 -14.87 11.90
CA MET A 236 -33.05 -15.79 10.77
C MET A 236 -32.03 -16.91 11.01
N PRO A 237 -32.30 -18.15 10.57
CA PRO A 237 -31.32 -19.22 10.63
C PRO A 237 -30.07 -18.91 9.78
N PRO A 238 -28.88 -19.42 10.15
CA PRO A 238 -27.63 -19.13 9.42
C PRO A 238 -27.65 -19.44 7.92
N VAL A 239 -28.40 -20.47 7.51
CA VAL A 239 -28.54 -20.86 6.09
C VAL A 239 -29.26 -19.78 5.30
N VAL A 240 -30.34 -19.23 5.87
CA VAL A 240 -31.14 -18.15 5.27
C VAL A 240 -30.36 -16.84 5.28
N ILE A 241 -29.62 -16.55 6.36
CA ILE A 241 -28.73 -15.38 6.43
C ILE A 241 -27.79 -15.34 5.24
N LYS A 242 -27.13 -16.45 4.92
CA LYS A 242 -26.20 -16.52 3.79
C LYS A 242 -26.89 -16.25 2.45
N GLU A 243 -28.11 -16.74 2.27
CA GLU A 243 -28.91 -16.48 1.07
C GLU A 243 -29.26 -14.99 0.95
N ILE A 244 -29.79 -14.39 2.03
CA ILE A 244 -30.13 -12.97 2.09
C ILE A 244 -28.90 -12.11 1.82
N VAL A 245 -27.76 -12.41 2.45
CA VAL A 245 -26.50 -11.70 2.23
C VAL A 245 -26.09 -11.78 0.77
N CYS A 246 -26.14 -12.95 0.13
CA CYS A 246 -25.80 -13.09 -1.28
C CYS A 246 -26.71 -12.26 -2.18
N THR A 247 -28.02 -12.25 -1.93
CA THR A 247 -29.02 -11.51 -2.72
C THR A 247 -28.91 -10.01 -2.51
N MET A 248 -28.70 -9.56 -1.26
CA MET A 248 -28.71 -8.15 -0.88
C MET A 248 -27.35 -7.46 -1.01
N LYS A 249 -26.26 -8.22 -1.21
CA LYS A 249 -24.89 -7.70 -1.34
C LYS A 249 -24.74 -6.52 -2.31
N PRO A 250 -25.37 -6.51 -3.51
CA PRO A 250 -25.27 -5.38 -4.43
C PRO A 250 -25.89 -4.10 -3.86
N PHE A 251 -27.05 -4.20 -3.21
CA PHE A 251 -27.70 -3.04 -2.58
C PHE A 251 -26.90 -2.54 -1.37
N LEU A 252 -26.35 -3.47 -0.58
CA LEU A 252 -25.47 -3.14 0.53
C LEU A 252 -24.21 -2.41 0.05
N HIS A 253 -23.61 -2.84 -1.06
CA HIS A 253 -22.49 -2.13 -1.67
C HIS A 253 -22.84 -0.67 -1.96
N ASP A 254 -23.95 -0.42 -2.66
CA ASP A 254 -24.36 0.93 -3.03
C ASP A 254 -24.76 1.78 -1.81
N PHE A 255 -25.38 1.17 -0.80
CA PHE A 255 -25.67 1.83 0.47
C PHE A 255 -24.40 2.26 1.21
N LEU A 256 -23.41 1.37 1.33
CA LEU A 256 -22.13 1.67 1.98
C LEU A 256 -21.34 2.73 1.19
N MET A 257 -21.35 2.66 -0.14
CA MET A 257 -20.76 3.70 -1.00
C MET A 257 -21.47 5.05 -0.81
N GLY A 258 -22.81 5.04 -0.72
CA GLY A 258 -23.64 6.21 -0.43
C GLY A 258 -23.30 6.88 0.91
N SER A 259 -22.99 6.05 1.90
CA SER A 259 -22.76 6.48 3.28
C SER A 259 -21.31 6.91 3.54
N LEU A 260 -20.34 6.17 2.98
CA LEU A 260 -18.93 6.23 3.39
C LEU A 260 -17.96 6.77 2.33
N SER A 261 -18.35 6.85 1.05
CA SER A 261 -17.44 7.35 0.00
C SER A 261 -17.07 8.82 0.25
N CYS A 262 -15.87 9.23 -0.15
CA CYS A 262 -15.43 10.61 0.00
C CYS A 262 -15.94 11.53 -1.12
N ASN A 263 -16.47 10.98 -2.22
CA ASN A 263 -16.95 11.78 -3.36
C ASN A 263 -18.46 12.04 -3.21
N PRO A 264 -18.91 13.31 -3.04
CA PRO A 264 -20.33 13.64 -2.85
C PRO A 264 -21.24 13.16 -3.97
N LEU A 265 -20.78 13.21 -5.22
CA LEU A 265 -21.57 12.78 -6.38
C LEU A 265 -21.75 11.26 -6.39
N ILE A 266 -20.70 10.51 -6.03
CA ILE A 266 -20.79 9.05 -5.87
C ILE A 266 -21.74 8.74 -4.72
N ARG A 267 -21.68 9.48 -3.61
CA ARG A 267 -22.57 9.26 -2.47
C ARG A 267 -24.04 9.41 -2.85
N GLU A 268 -24.38 10.51 -3.52
CA GLU A 268 -25.75 10.79 -3.95
C GLU A 268 -26.26 9.75 -4.95
N LEU A 269 -25.44 9.43 -5.96
CA LEU A 269 -25.77 8.44 -6.98
C LEU A 269 -25.94 7.04 -6.39
N SER A 270 -25.01 6.60 -5.53
CA SER A 270 -25.06 5.28 -4.91
C SER A 270 -26.23 5.16 -3.92
N ARG A 271 -26.53 6.20 -3.12
CA ARG A 271 -27.71 6.21 -2.26
C ARG A 271 -29.00 6.08 -3.07
N THR A 272 -29.12 6.81 -4.17
CA THR A 272 -30.29 6.77 -5.06
C THR A 272 -30.43 5.41 -5.75
N THR A 273 -29.32 4.85 -6.22
CA THR A 273 -29.28 3.51 -6.83
C THR A 273 -29.69 2.43 -5.84
N ALA A 274 -29.17 2.46 -4.61
CA ALA A 274 -29.53 1.53 -3.54
C ALA A 274 -31.03 1.60 -3.24
N LEU A 275 -31.56 2.81 -3.01
CA LEU A 275 -32.98 3.00 -2.68
C LEU A 275 -33.91 2.53 -3.80
N ASN A 276 -33.64 2.95 -5.05
CA ASN A 276 -34.47 2.54 -6.19
C ASN A 276 -34.38 1.03 -6.44
N GLY A 277 -33.20 0.44 -6.26
CA GLY A 277 -33.01 -1.00 -6.33
C GLY A 277 -33.82 -1.77 -5.29
N LEU A 278 -33.76 -1.33 -4.02
CA LEU A 278 -34.53 -1.92 -2.92
C LEU A 278 -36.04 -1.76 -3.12
N ARG A 279 -36.51 -0.59 -3.59
CA ARG A 279 -37.92 -0.36 -3.94
C ARG A 279 -38.40 -1.36 -4.99
N CYS A 280 -37.66 -1.49 -6.10
CA CYS A 280 -37.99 -2.46 -7.14
C CYS A 280 -38.00 -3.90 -6.60
N PHE A 281 -37.06 -4.25 -5.71
CA PHE A 281 -36.97 -5.57 -5.13
C PHE A 281 -38.16 -5.88 -4.21
N PHE A 282 -38.45 -5.02 -3.22
CA PHE A 282 -39.52 -5.26 -2.24
C PHE A 282 -40.92 -5.07 -2.83
N ASN A 283 -41.10 -4.25 -3.86
CA ASN A 283 -42.35 -4.21 -4.61
C ASN A 283 -42.68 -5.56 -5.28
N ARG A 284 -41.65 -6.33 -5.65
CA ARG A 284 -41.81 -7.67 -6.24
C ARG A 284 -41.87 -8.77 -5.17
N PHE A 285 -41.14 -8.60 -4.08
CA PHE A 285 -40.99 -9.59 -3.01
C PHE A 285 -41.23 -8.95 -1.62
N SER A 286 -42.47 -8.55 -1.35
CA SER A 286 -42.83 -7.78 -0.15
C SER A 286 -42.57 -8.53 1.17
N LEU A 287 -42.68 -9.85 1.16
CA LEU A 287 -42.49 -10.71 2.34
C LEU A 287 -41.06 -11.25 2.47
N TYR A 288 -40.12 -10.87 1.59
CA TYR A 288 -38.77 -11.46 1.54
C TYR A 288 -38.07 -11.46 2.91
N GLY A 289 -38.20 -10.39 3.69
CA GLY A 289 -37.58 -10.28 5.01
C GLY A 289 -38.23 -11.11 6.14
N THR A 290 -39.31 -11.85 5.87
CA THR A 290 -40.09 -12.57 6.90
C THR A 290 -39.69 -14.04 7.03
N GLN A 291 -39.77 -14.58 8.25
CA GLN A 291 -39.52 -16.01 8.51
C GLN A 291 -40.45 -16.92 7.69
N SER A 292 -41.71 -16.50 7.47
CA SER A 292 -42.68 -17.22 6.65
C SER A 292 -42.26 -17.36 5.19
N TYR A 293 -41.61 -16.35 4.62
CA TYR A 293 -41.15 -16.39 3.23
C TYR A 293 -40.05 -17.43 3.03
N HIS A 294 -39.18 -17.57 4.02
CA HIS A 294 -38.08 -18.55 4.01
C HIS A 294 -38.48 -19.92 4.61
N GLY A 295 -39.77 -20.14 4.92
CA GLY A 295 -40.25 -21.42 5.45
C GLY A 295 -39.68 -21.78 6.83
N VAL A 296 -39.32 -20.79 7.64
CA VAL A 296 -38.78 -21.00 8.98
C VAL A 296 -39.93 -21.23 9.96
N SER A 297 -40.12 -22.49 10.38
CA SER A 297 -41.05 -22.86 11.45
C SER A 297 -40.50 -22.47 12.83
N GLY A 298 -41.35 -22.01 13.74
CA GLY A 298 -40.99 -21.41 15.03
C GLY A 298 -40.21 -22.28 16.04
N ASP A 299 -39.92 -23.54 15.73
CA ASP A 299 -39.29 -24.51 16.65
C ASP A 299 -37.74 -24.53 16.60
N SER A 300 -37.10 -23.64 15.83
CA SER A 300 -35.63 -23.53 15.81
C SER A 300 -35.13 -22.18 16.34
N THR A 301 -35.61 -21.78 17.51
CA THR A 301 -35.02 -20.68 18.27
C THR A 301 -33.81 -21.17 19.04
N TYR A 302 -32.61 -20.83 18.57
CA TYR A 302 -31.44 -20.83 19.46
C TYR A 302 -31.59 -19.62 20.38
N LEU A 303 -31.99 -19.89 21.63
CA LEU A 303 -31.95 -18.95 22.74
C LEU A 303 -30.53 -18.38 22.83
N THR A 304 -30.40 -17.07 22.71
CA THR A 304 -29.27 -16.33 23.26
C THR A 304 -29.80 -15.64 24.51
N ASP A 305 -29.84 -16.39 25.61
CA ASP A 305 -29.79 -15.80 26.93
C ASP A 305 -28.39 -15.24 27.09
N ASP A 306 -28.26 -13.94 26.86
CA ASP A 306 -27.22 -13.06 27.40
C ASP A 306 -27.50 -11.70 26.78
N MET A 307 -28.39 -10.91 27.41
CA MET A 307 -28.49 -9.44 27.33
C MET A 307 -29.74 -8.96 28.11
N THR A 308 -29.76 -9.20 29.42
CA THR A 308 -30.48 -8.34 30.39
C THR A 308 -29.79 -8.47 31.73
N ASP A 309 -28.94 -7.50 32.06
CA ASP A 309 -28.72 -6.93 33.42
C ASP A 309 -27.39 -6.18 33.41
N ASP A 310 -27.45 -4.89 33.05
CA ASP A 310 -26.60 -3.83 33.62
C ASP A 310 -26.90 -2.52 32.87
N MET A 311 -28.01 -1.85 33.23
CA MET A 311 -28.21 -0.41 32.96
C MET A 311 -29.40 0.09 33.82
N THR A 312 -29.26 0.09 35.14
CA THR A 312 -29.96 1.04 36.03
C THR A 312 -29.12 1.28 37.27
N ASP A 313 -29.05 2.56 37.66
CA ASP A 313 -28.27 3.16 38.75
C ASP A 313 -26.76 3.31 38.48
N ASP A 314 -26.33 4.51 38.11
CA ASP A 314 -25.88 5.48 39.12
C ASP A 314 -25.57 6.87 38.51
N MET A 315 -25.70 7.90 39.33
CA MET A 315 -25.12 9.24 39.20
C MET A 315 -25.75 10.26 38.22
N THR A 316 -26.84 10.87 38.69
CA THR A 316 -26.96 12.32 38.68
C THR A 316 -25.82 12.94 39.47
N GLU A 317 -24.98 13.78 38.84
CA GLU A 317 -24.36 14.91 39.53
C GLU A 317 -23.85 15.95 38.53
N ASP A 318 -24.11 17.20 38.89
CA ASP A 318 -24.03 18.42 38.11
C ASP A 318 -22.60 18.80 37.68
N VAL A 319 -22.46 19.39 36.49
CA VAL A 319 -21.34 20.30 36.21
C VAL A 319 -21.86 21.52 35.45
N GLU A 320 -21.90 22.63 36.18
CA GLU A 320 -22.17 23.99 35.71
C GLU A 320 -21.15 24.45 34.65
N TYR A 321 -21.66 25.19 33.66
CA TYR A 321 -20.87 26.08 32.81
C TYR A 321 -20.74 27.45 33.48
N ASN A 322 -19.52 28.00 33.55
CA ASN A 322 -19.19 29.42 33.34
C ASN A 322 -17.66 29.58 33.36
N GLU A 323 -17.03 29.85 32.21
CA GLU A 323 -16.64 31.18 31.72
C GLU A 323 -15.39 31.79 32.39
N SER A 324 -14.34 31.91 31.56
CA SER A 324 -13.34 32.98 31.50
C SER A 324 -12.59 33.42 32.77
N THR A 325 -11.26 33.31 32.77
CA THR A 325 -10.37 34.49 32.86
C THR A 325 -8.91 34.16 32.51
N ASN A 326 -8.28 35.17 31.90
CA ASN A 326 -6.85 35.32 31.64
C ASN A 326 -5.96 34.99 32.86
N ILE A 327 -4.68 34.67 32.61
CA ILE A 327 -3.49 35.46 33.00
C ILE A 327 -2.20 34.62 32.82
N VAL A 328 -1.34 35.12 31.92
CA VAL A 328 0.12 35.33 32.03
C VAL A 328 0.90 34.49 33.06
N ILE A 329 1.91 33.73 32.59
CA ILE A 329 3.37 34.03 32.60
C ILE A 329 4.06 33.11 31.60
#